data_AF-A0A8J7T0G8-F1
#
_entry.id   AF-A0A8J7T0G8-F1
#
_cell.length_a   1.000
_cell.length_b   1.000
_cell.length_c   1.000
_cell.angle_alpha   90.00
_cell.angle_beta   90.00
_cell.angle_gamma   90.00
#
_symmetry.space_group_name_H-M   'P 1'
#
loop_
_entity.id
_entity.type
_entity.pdbx_description
1 polymer ?
#
loop_
_entity_poly.entity_id
_entity_poly.type
_entity_poly.pdbx_seq_one_letter_code
_entity_poly.pdbx_strand_id
1 'polypeptide(L)'
;RRVAVLDYHTGLGPHGYGDLLCAHMPETKSAALSRKLYGDNLSEPFGGKTNAGQPAPGARHGFASALWELALGGKVSFIGLEYGTYHGHDVVRPALIGDHWLHAQGPVRWTAPQTRKIKAALRKAFYPDTDGWREAVLWRSRQAIRMAAEGLVRA
;
A
#
# COMPACT_ATOMS: atom_id res chain seq x y z
N ARG A 1 2.15 -1.34 25.81
CA ARG A 1 1.46 -2.01 24.68
C ARG A 1 2.00 -1.41 23.39
N ARG A 2 2.31 -2.25 22.40
CA ARG A 2 2.74 -1.85 21.04
C ARG A 2 1.68 -2.28 20.03
N VAL A 3 1.59 -1.61 18.90
CA VAL A 3 0.61 -1.87 17.84
C VAL A 3 1.34 -2.03 16.51
N ALA A 4 0.95 -3.02 15.71
CA ALA A 4 1.34 -3.15 14.32
C ALA A 4 0.10 -2.98 13.43
N VAL A 5 0.18 -2.08 12.46
CA VAL A 5 -0.85 -1.80 11.47
C VAL A 5 -0.35 -2.25 10.11
N LEU A 6 -1.13 -3.12 9.47
CA LEU A 6 -0.96 -3.56 8.09
C LEU A 6 -2.08 -2.92 7.28
N ASP A 7 -1.73 -1.88 6.52
CA ASP A 7 -2.65 -1.15 5.65
C ASP A 7 -2.54 -1.69 4.23
N TYR A 8 -3.62 -2.22 3.66
CA TYR A 8 -3.57 -2.96 2.40
C TYR A 8 -3.77 -2.05 1.20
N HIS A 9 -2.83 -2.13 0.26
CA HIS A 9 -2.86 -1.35 -0.98
C HIS A 9 -2.63 -2.23 -2.21
N THR A 10 -3.04 -1.69 -3.35
CA THR A 10 -2.82 -2.32 -4.65
C THR A 10 -2.43 -1.25 -5.67
N GLY A 11 -1.66 -1.64 -6.69
CA GLY A 11 -1.38 -0.81 -7.84
C GLY A 11 0.09 -0.48 -8.07
N LEU A 12 0.95 -0.53 -7.04
CA LEU A 12 2.37 -0.21 -7.19
C LEU A 12 3.27 -1.44 -7.07
N GLY A 13 4.32 -1.49 -7.90
CA GLY A 13 5.35 -2.53 -7.85
C GLY A 13 5.05 -3.76 -8.71
N PRO A 14 5.86 -4.84 -8.56
CA PRO A 14 5.71 -6.06 -9.35
C PRO A 14 4.42 -6.82 -9.05
N HIS A 15 3.83 -7.43 -10.08
CA HIS A 15 2.56 -8.13 -10.01
C HIS A 15 2.54 -9.19 -8.89
N GLY A 16 1.69 -8.96 -7.87
CA GLY A 16 1.49 -9.88 -6.73
C GLY A 16 2.56 -9.87 -5.63
N TYR A 17 3.59 -9.00 -5.72
CA TYR A 17 4.75 -9.06 -4.82
C TYR A 17 4.43 -8.79 -3.34
N GLY A 18 3.64 -7.75 -3.05
CA GLY A 18 3.30 -7.33 -1.68
C GLY A 18 4.49 -6.76 -0.91
N ASP A 19 4.90 -5.55 -1.30
CA ASP A 19 6.00 -4.81 -0.66
C ASP A 19 5.55 -4.24 0.70
N LEU A 20 6.44 -4.27 1.70
CA LEU A 20 6.16 -3.73 3.04
C LEU A 20 6.76 -2.32 3.14
N LEU A 21 5.94 -1.31 2.88
CA LEU A 21 6.34 0.08 2.84
C LEU A 21 6.20 0.73 4.22
N CYS A 22 7.32 1.15 4.82
CA CYS A 22 7.31 1.92 6.06
C CYS A 22 6.66 3.30 5.84
N ALA A 23 5.59 3.59 6.59
CA ALA A 23 4.88 4.87 6.53
C ALA A 23 5.40 5.90 7.54
N HIS A 24 6.57 5.65 8.15
CA HIS A 24 7.19 6.50 9.15
C HIS A 24 8.42 7.19 8.59
N MET A 25 8.66 8.42 9.02
CA MET A 25 9.90 9.13 8.67
C MET A 25 11.12 8.38 9.23
N PRO A 26 12.29 8.49 8.57
CA PRO A 26 13.54 7.96 9.09
C PRO A 26 13.81 8.46 10.52
N GLU A 27 14.60 7.70 11.28
CA GLU A 27 15.04 8.05 12.65
C GLU A 27 13.94 8.13 13.73
N THR A 28 12.67 7.96 13.36
CA THR A 28 11.58 7.83 14.34
C THR A 28 11.66 6.50 15.10
N LYS A 29 11.15 6.51 16.35
CA LYS A 29 10.99 5.27 17.14
C LYS A 29 10.05 4.26 16.46
N SER A 30 9.05 4.75 15.72
CA SER A 30 8.13 3.93 14.94
C SER A 30 8.83 3.25 13.75
N ALA A 31 9.69 3.97 13.02
CA ALA A 31 10.53 3.37 11.98
C ALA A 31 11.47 2.30 12.57
N ALA A 32 12.10 2.58 13.72
CA ALA A 32 12.91 1.59 14.43
C ALA A 32 12.10 0.35 14.84
N LEU A 33 10.85 0.52 15.30
CA LEU A 33 9.95 -0.59 15.58
C LEU A 33 9.61 -1.39 14.31
N SER A 34 9.26 -0.72 13.21
CA SER A 34 8.99 -1.39 11.93
C SER A 34 10.17 -2.24 11.46
N ARG A 35 11.41 -1.73 11.59
CA ARG A 35 12.62 -2.52 11.26
C ARG A 35 12.75 -3.77 12.13
N LYS A 36 12.43 -3.68 13.43
CA LYS A 36 12.44 -4.86 14.32
C LYS A 36 11.39 -5.90 13.95
N LEU A 37 10.23 -5.47 13.45
CA LEU A 37 9.12 -6.36 13.10
C LEU A 37 9.36 -7.06 11.75
N TYR A 38 9.83 -6.34 10.75
CA TYR A 38 9.85 -6.83 9.36
C TYR A 38 11.26 -7.08 8.80
N GLY A 39 12.30 -6.58 9.47
CA GLY A 39 13.70 -6.78 9.06
C GLY A 39 13.95 -6.35 7.63
N ASP A 40 14.65 -7.19 6.87
CA ASP A 40 15.01 -6.92 5.47
C ASP A 40 13.82 -6.92 4.50
N ASN A 41 12.64 -7.38 4.92
CA ASN A 41 11.44 -7.26 4.11
C ASN A 41 10.91 -5.82 4.03
N LEU A 42 11.38 -4.92 4.90
CA LEU A 42 10.90 -3.54 4.98
C LEU A 42 11.58 -2.65 3.93
N SER A 43 10.74 -2.04 3.09
CA SER A 43 11.09 -0.89 2.27
C SER A 43 10.87 0.39 3.07
N GLU A 44 11.83 1.30 3.05
CA GLU A 44 11.81 2.59 3.73
C GLU A 44 11.88 3.75 2.72
N PRO A 45 10.74 4.02 2.06
CA PRO A 45 10.69 4.98 0.97
C PRO A 45 11.20 6.38 1.32
N PHE A 46 10.91 6.88 2.53
CA PHE A 46 11.37 8.21 2.98
C PHE A 46 12.87 8.26 3.28
N GLY A 47 13.51 7.12 3.47
CA GLY A 47 14.96 6.98 3.63
C GLY A 47 15.68 6.55 2.35
N GLY A 48 14.97 6.44 1.22
CA GLY A 48 15.54 6.05 -0.07
C GLY A 48 15.85 4.56 -0.24
N LYS A 49 15.45 3.69 0.70
CA LYS A 49 15.63 2.23 0.61
C LYS A 49 14.33 1.60 0.11
N THR A 50 14.32 1.00 -1.08
CA THR A 50 13.16 0.25 -1.58
C THR A 50 13.58 -1.13 -2.09
N ASN A 51 12.84 -2.18 -1.68
CA ASN A 51 13.16 -3.57 -2.01
C ASN A 51 12.64 -3.96 -3.40
N ALA A 52 11.55 -3.34 -3.86
CA ALA A 52 10.91 -3.66 -5.15
C ALA A 52 11.19 -2.63 -6.27
N GLY A 53 12.29 -1.86 -6.15
CA GLY A 53 12.65 -0.83 -7.14
C GLY A 53 11.61 0.27 -7.29
N GLN A 54 10.73 0.44 -6.30
CA GLN A 54 9.70 1.47 -6.34
C GLN A 54 10.34 2.86 -6.16
N PRO A 55 9.88 3.86 -6.92
CA PRO A 55 10.26 5.25 -6.65
C PRO A 55 9.75 5.66 -5.27
N ALA A 56 10.48 6.55 -4.59
CA ALA A 56 10.01 7.12 -3.35
C ALA A 56 8.61 7.77 -3.55
N PRO A 57 7.67 7.61 -2.62
CA PRO A 57 6.36 8.22 -2.64
C PRO A 57 6.48 9.72 -2.88
N GLY A 58 5.69 10.23 -3.83
CA GLY A 58 5.58 11.67 -4.06
C GLY A 58 4.90 12.40 -2.89
N ALA A 59 3.96 11.74 -2.21
CA ALA A 59 3.34 12.25 -0.99
C ALA A 59 4.26 11.99 0.21
N ARG A 60 4.63 13.06 0.92
CA ARG A 60 5.43 12.99 2.17
C ARG A 60 4.63 13.26 3.44
N HIS A 61 3.35 13.63 3.29
CA HIS A 61 2.47 14.03 4.38
C HIS A 61 1.05 13.50 4.12
N GLY A 62 0.19 13.57 5.15
CA GLY A 62 -1.23 13.19 5.06
C GLY A 62 -1.50 11.69 5.24
N PHE A 63 -0.49 10.91 5.62
CA PHE A 63 -0.67 9.50 5.95
C PHE A 63 -1.39 9.32 7.29
N ALA A 64 -2.28 8.32 7.35
CA ALA A 64 -2.93 7.94 8.59
C ALA A 64 -1.94 7.53 9.69
N SER A 65 -0.71 7.11 9.33
CA SER A 65 0.37 6.81 10.27
C SER A 65 0.65 7.94 11.25
N ALA A 66 0.53 9.20 10.83
CA ALA A 66 0.74 10.37 11.69
C ALA A 66 -0.30 10.43 12.84
N LEU A 67 -1.55 10.04 12.58
CA LEU A 67 -2.60 10.00 13.61
C LEU A 67 -2.33 8.91 14.64
N TRP A 68 -1.84 7.75 14.19
CA TRP A 68 -1.45 6.66 15.08
C TRP A 68 -0.23 7.02 15.93
N GLU A 69 0.77 7.67 15.34
CA GLU A 69 1.93 8.18 16.09
C GLU A 69 1.54 9.25 17.11
N LEU A 70 0.63 10.16 16.77
CA LEU A 70 0.13 11.15 17.71
C LEU A 70 -0.53 10.48 18.92
N ALA A 71 -1.33 9.43 18.69
CA ALA A 71 -2.05 8.73 19.75
C ALA A 71 -1.18 7.79 20.59
N LEU A 72 -0.19 7.13 19.98
CA LEU A 72 0.57 6.03 20.60
C LEU A 72 2.05 6.34 20.82
N GLY A 73 2.54 7.48 20.32
CA GLY A 73 3.95 7.78 20.20
C GLY A 73 4.70 6.74 19.38
N GLY A 74 5.97 6.53 19.71
CA GLY A 74 6.83 5.52 19.07
C GLY A 74 6.51 4.05 19.37
N LYS A 75 5.26 3.72 19.70
CA LYS A 75 4.80 2.35 20.03
C LYS A 75 3.97 1.73 18.90
N VAL A 76 3.90 2.38 17.75
CA VAL A 76 3.20 1.89 16.57
C VAL A 76 4.19 1.60 15.45
N SER A 77 3.95 0.52 14.73
CA SER A 77 4.51 0.27 13.40
C SER A 77 3.36 0.29 12.41
N PHE A 78 3.38 1.22 11.47
CA PHE A 78 2.42 1.39 10.41
C PHE A 78 3.13 1.13 9.09
N ILE A 79 2.70 0.09 8.40
CA ILE A 79 3.21 -0.25 7.08
C ILE A 79 2.08 -0.34 6.07
N GLY A 80 2.34 0.14 4.86
CA GLY A 80 1.55 -0.20 3.68
C GLY A 80 2.02 -1.56 3.16
N LEU A 81 1.12 -2.51 3.01
CA LEU A 81 1.34 -3.76 2.30
C LEU A 81 0.80 -3.57 0.87
N GLU A 82 1.72 -3.30 -0.05
CA GLU A 82 1.42 -2.81 -1.39
C GLU A 82 1.59 -3.91 -2.45
N TYR A 83 0.48 -4.31 -3.08
CA TYR A 83 0.47 -5.36 -4.10
C TYR A 83 0.47 -4.78 -5.50
N GLY A 84 1.54 -5.03 -6.25
CA GLY A 84 1.58 -4.68 -7.66
C GLY A 84 0.49 -5.39 -8.45
N THR A 85 -0.08 -4.67 -9.41
CA THR A 85 -1.11 -5.16 -10.33
C THR A 85 -0.56 -5.13 -11.75
N TYR A 86 -0.66 -4.00 -12.43
CA TYR A 86 -0.20 -3.78 -13.79
C TYR A 86 0.86 -2.68 -13.83
N HIS A 87 1.56 -2.54 -14.96
CA HIS A 87 2.47 -1.41 -15.16
C HIS A 87 1.73 -0.08 -15.00
N GLY A 88 2.26 0.76 -14.11
CA GLY A 88 1.58 1.97 -13.66
C GLY A 88 1.30 2.96 -14.79
N HIS A 89 2.22 3.09 -15.75
CA HIS A 89 2.08 4.02 -16.87
C HIS A 89 0.97 3.63 -17.85
N ASP A 90 0.78 2.33 -18.09
CA ASP A 90 -0.05 1.85 -19.20
C ASP A 90 -1.48 1.51 -18.77
N VAL A 91 -1.67 1.13 -17.49
CA VAL A 91 -2.98 0.67 -17.01
C VAL A 91 -3.48 1.52 -15.84
N VAL A 92 -2.68 1.69 -14.79
CA VAL A 92 -3.13 2.34 -13.55
C VAL A 92 -3.37 3.83 -13.74
N ARG A 93 -2.40 4.54 -14.33
CA ARG A 93 -2.46 5.99 -14.53
C ARG A 93 -3.62 6.39 -15.47
N PRO A 94 -3.84 5.78 -16.64
CA PRO A 94 -4.99 6.10 -17.48
C PRO A 94 -6.33 5.82 -16.80
N ALA A 95 -6.44 4.75 -16.01
CA ALA A 95 -7.66 4.43 -15.29
C ALA A 95 -8.00 5.47 -14.21
N LEU A 96 -7.00 5.93 -13.45
CA LEU A 96 -7.15 7.03 -12.49
C LEU A 96 -7.56 8.34 -13.17
N ILE A 97 -6.93 8.69 -14.29
CA ILE A 97 -7.27 9.89 -15.06
C ILE A 97 -8.73 9.83 -15.52
N GLY A 98 -9.17 8.68 -16.06
CA GLY A 98 -10.55 8.48 -16.49
C GLY A 98 -11.55 8.63 -15.34
N ASP A 99 -11.20 8.11 -14.16
CA ASP A 99 -12.06 8.23 -12.98
C ASP A 99 -12.16 9.67 -12.45
N HIS A 100 -11.02 10.36 -12.34
CA HIS A 100 -10.99 11.75 -11.91
C HIS A 100 -11.73 12.65 -12.90
N TRP A 101 -11.54 12.44 -14.20
CA TRP A 101 -12.27 13.16 -15.24
C TRP A 101 -13.78 12.97 -15.09
N LEU A 102 -14.25 11.73 -14.84
CA LEU A 102 -15.66 11.41 -14.66
C LEU A 102 -16.28 12.20 -13.49
N HIS A 103 -15.60 12.23 -12.34
CA HIS A 103 -16.09 12.96 -11.16
C HIS A 103 -15.98 14.48 -11.30
N ALA A 104 -15.04 14.97 -12.12
CA ALA A 104 -14.93 16.39 -12.44
C ALA A 104 -16.10 16.91 -13.30
N GLN A 105 -16.91 16.04 -13.92
CA GLN A 105 -18.08 16.44 -14.71
C GLN A 105 -19.32 16.83 -13.87
N GLY A 106 -19.28 16.66 -12.54
CA GLY A 106 -20.43 16.84 -11.66
C GLY A 106 -21.12 15.52 -11.29
N PRO A 107 -22.44 15.51 -11.01
CA PRO A 107 -23.13 14.31 -10.56
C PRO A 107 -22.98 13.11 -11.50
N VAL A 108 -22.42 12.02 -10.98
CA VAL A 108 -22.12 10.81 -11.76
C VAL A 108 -23.39 10.04 -12.11
N ARG A 109 -23.62 9.81 -13.40
CA ARG A 109 -24.68 8.92 -13.90
C ARG A 109 -24.22 7.47 -13.90
N TRP A 110 -24.37 6.77 -12.78
CA TRP A 110 -23.87 5.41 -12.57
C TRP A 110 -24.33 4.36 -13.59
N THR A 111 -25.51 4.54 -14.20
CA THR A 111 -26.05 3.64 -15.22
C THR A 111 -25.55 3.96 -16.63
N ALA A 112 -24.82 5.06 -16.85
CA ALA A 112 -24.30 5.39 -18.18
C ALA A 112 -23.27 4.32 -18.64
N PRO A 113 -23.29 3.88 -19.92
CA PRO A 113 -22.31 2.94 -20.43
C PRO A 113 -20.86 3.42 -20.25
N GLN A 114 -20.60 4.71 -20.42
CA GLN A 114 -19.28 5.31 -20.23
C GLN A 114 -18.80 5.22 -18.77
N THR A 115 -19.66 5.53 -17.79
CA THR A 115 -19.35 5.38 -16.37
C THR A 115 -18.99 3.94 -16.03
N ARG A 116 -19.78 2.98 -16.50
CA ARG A 116 -19.50 1.55 -16.29
C ARG A 116 -18.15 1.14 -16.88
N LYS A 117 -17.83 1.62 -18.09
CA LYS A 117 -16.52 1.37 -18.74
C LYS A 117 -15.36 1.93 -17.92
N ILE A 118 -15.46 3.18 -17.45
CA ILE A 118 -14.42 3.83 -16.63
C ILE A 118 -14.23 3.08 -15.30
N LYS A 119 -15.32 2.78 -14.60
CA LYS A 119 -15.25 2.05 -13.31
C LYS A 119 -14.76 0.61 -13.48
N ALA A 120 -15.08 -0.05 -14.59
CA ALA A 120 -14.52 -1.37 -14.90
C ALA A 120 -13.01 -1.30 -15.15
N ALA A 121 -12.53 -0.28 -15.88
CA ALA A 121 -11.10 -0.06 -16.09
C ALA A 121 -10.37 0.24 -14.78
N LEU A 122 -10.97 1.06 -13.91
CA LEU A 122 -10.43 1.36 -12.57
C LEU A 122 -10.36 0.09 -11.71
N ARG A 123 -11.45 -0.67 -11.64
CA ARG A 123 -11.47 -1.94 -10.91
C ARG A 123 -10.38 -2.87 -11.41
N LYS A 124 -10.28 -3.05 -12.73
CA LYS A 124 -9.24 -3.91 -13.32
C LYS A 124 -7.84 -3.42 -12.94
N ALA A 125 -7.57 -2.11 -13.02
CA ALA A 125 -6.26 -1.56 -12.70
C ALA A 125 -5.77 -1.88 -11.27
N PHE A 126 -6.68 -1.97 -10.31
CA PHE A 126 -6.35 -2.24 -8.89
C PHE A 126 -6.71 -3.66 -8.44
N TYR A 127 -7.41 -4.43 -9.26
CA TYR A 127 -7.79 -5.81 -8.98
C TYR A 127 -7.72 -6.63 -10.29
N PRO A 128 -6.57 -7.26 -10.58
CA PRO A 128 -6.38 -8.08 -11.78
C PRO A 128 -7.35 -9.26 -11.91
N ASP A 129 -7.88 -9.74 -10.78
CA ASP A 129 -8.83 -10.87 -10.71
C ASP A 129 -8.31 -12.17 -11.32
N THR A 130 -7.01 -12.41 -11.25
CA THR A 130 -6.39 -13.69 -11.64
C THR A 130 -6.16 -14.56 -10.41
N ASP A 131 -6.24 -15.88 -10.58
CA ASP A 131 -6.03 -16.82 -9.47
C ASP A 131 -4.62 -16.69 -8.89
N GLY A 132 -3.59 -16.64 -9.74
CA GLY A 132 -2.21 -16.46 -9.30
C GLY A 132 -1.97 -15.17 -8.53
N TRP A 133 -2.61 -14.06 -8.91
CA TRP A 133 -2.50 -12.81 -8.15
C TRP A 133 -3.19 -12.93 -6.79
N ARG A 134 -4.41 -13.50 -6.74
CA ARG A 134 -5.15 -13.72 -5.48
C ARG A 134 -4.38 -14.64 -4.52
N GLU A 135 -3.79 -15.70 -5.03
CA GLU A 135 -2.95 -16.61 -4.23
C GLU A 135 -1.71 -15.91 -3.69
N ALA A 136 -1.01 -15.13 -4.52
CA ALA A 136 0.14 -14.35 -4.10
C ALA A 136 -0.22 -13.35 -2.98
N VAL A 137 -1.37 -12.66 -3.12
CA VAL A 137 -1.90 -11.77 -2.08
C VAL A 137 -2.10 -12.53 -0.78
N LEU A 138 -2.83 -13.65 -0.79
CA LEU A 138 -3.10 -14.44 0.42
C LEU A 138 -1.82 -14.98 1.06
N TRP A 139 -0.87 -15.48 0.27
CA TRP A 139 0.39 -16.01 0.77
C TRP A 139 1.22 -14.93 1.45
N ARG A 140 1.44 -13.81 0.77
CA ARG A 140 2.23 -12.70 1.30
C ARG A 140 1.56 -12.03 2.50
N SER A 141 0.23 -11.95 2.51
CA SER A 141 -0.55 -11.44 3.65
C SER A 141 -0.25 -12.24 4.92
N ARG A 142 -0.29 -13.58 4.80
CA ARG A 142 0.00 -14.49 5.92
C ARG A 142 1.43 -14.33 6.41
N GLN A 143 2.39 -14.17 5.51
CA GLN A 143 3.79 -13.88 5.88
C GLN A 143 3.89 -12.57 6.66
N ALA A 144 3.29 -11.48 6.16
CA ALA A 144 3.36 -10.15 6.78
C ALA A 144 2.69 -10.11 8.16
N ILE A 145 1.51 -10.74 8.30
CA ILE A 145 0.81 -10.90 9.58
C ILE A 145 1.66 -11.68 10.57
N ARG A 146 2.29 -12.78 10.13
CA ARG A 146 3.16 -13.59 10.98
C ARG A 146 4.39 -12.81 11.44
N MET A 147 5.05 -12.08 10.53
CA MET A 147 6.16 -11.20 10.88
C MET A 147 5.76 -10.15 11.92
N ALA A 148 4.60 -9.50 11.74
CA ALA A 148 4.09 -8.52 12.69
C ALA A 148 3.80 -9.13 14.07
N ALA A 149 3.10 -10.27 14.11
CA ALA A 149 2.73 -10.95 15.35
C ALA A 149 3.97 -11.42 16.12
N GLU A 150 4.88 -12.14 15.46
CA GLU A 150 6.11 -12.61 16.10
C GLU A 150 7.04 -11.45 16.48
N GLY A 151 7.10 -10.41 15.64
CA GLY A 151 7.87 -9.20 15.91
C GLY A 151 7.36 -8.46 17.15
N LEU A 152 6.04 -8.33 17.33
CA LEU A 152 5.45 -7.70 18.52
C LEU A 152 5.74 -8.48 19.81
N VAL A 153 5.84 -9.81 19.74
CA VAL A 153 6.21 -10.66 20.88
C VAL A 153 7.67 -10.45 21.29
N ARG A 154 8.58 -10.29 20.31
CA ARG A 154 10.02 -10.08 20.57
C ARG A 154 10.39 -8.64 20.95
N ALA A 155 9.63 -7.66 20.48
CA ALA A 155 10.04 -6.24 20.45
C ALA A 155 10.22 -5.60 21.82
#